data_AF-A0A6B0SMW7-F1
#
_entry.id   AF-A0A6B0SMW7-F1
#
_cell.length_a   1.000
_cell.length_b   1.000
_cell.length_c   1.000
_cell.angle_alpha   90.00
_cell.angle_beta   90.00
_cell.angle_gamma   90.00
#
_symmetry.space_group_name_H-M   'P 1'
#
loop_
_entity.id
_entity.type
_entity.pdbx_description
1 polymer ?
#
loop_
_entity_poly.entity_id
_entity_poly.type
_entity_poly.pdbx_seq_one_letter_code
_entity_poly.pdbx_strand_id
1 'polypeptide(L)'
;MTERLLLQQSEADVEFTPLEIRSELPNDAVETGSEEDLEFTKLESKLLFGIRFNWRLIPTEGSYRLIEKKYASVYFFAALVFTSSVLLFGLTIVELLSGIFVLLNFGVVILSASILYSLSGYGADQSPVRDIFDKGDNRFYANQLITLLIGVVLLAPLSVIDSFYKIFCPFIFLFLSRFYWEYQDIVVERTTRWQRKIRDLIKAIPKIVLAYCISIFAFLLIETLCLVVVSGDFSSVFNSSPILFSSLLIGLFLFLIYATYNGVQLTHRIVSTHLDLGKQIEIPLSKLVVTTFLVVSWSIIFALYSGYLMVSGLNFAAETGQFAVYLVVLTAVAPIFYYMGGVVYQFSSFLYDNAVLAVKSEPVDLGLDRSVPLRIVDSEVCTAGAVHLGFTRFVVVSQGLVDELSQSELEAVVVHEEGHFHYSDAWLALLAGLLASFIFTGRNVLFGVLEFRSREFRADRYAVDEVGEDAVVAALNRLQEVEYRENPGSAAGLSPTVTNFSVNTPRGLLESIFGFYYGSFALSGVHPSLSSRKSAIRRSSN
;
A
#
# COMPACT_ATOMS: atom_id res chain seq x y z
N MET A 1 -13.99 -11.79 39.65
CA MET A 1 -13.30 -11.63 38.35
C MET A 1 -14.33 -11.21 37.33
N THR A 2 -14.25 -9.99 36.82
CA THR A 2 -15.25 -9.47 35.88
C THR A 2 -14.99 -10.05 34.49
N GLU A 3 -15.99 -10.71 33.91
CA GLU A 3 -15.99 -11.27 32.55
C GLU A 3 -15.69 -10.18 31.51
N ARG A 4 -14.44 -10.12 31.05
CA ARG A 4 -13.97 -9.11 30.10
C ARG A 4 -13.05 -9.74 29.07
N LEU A 5 -13.20 -9.31 27.82
CA LEU A 5 -12.39 -9.75 26.69
C LEU A 5 -11.35 -8.68 26.38
N LEU A 6 -10.08 -9.08 26.30
CA LEU A 6 -8.99 -8.21 25.88
C LEU A 6 -9.11 -7.96 24.37
N LEU A 7 -9.53 -6.76 23.96
CA LEU A 7 -9.64 -6.39 22.55
C LEU A 7 -8.26 -6.19 21.91
N GLN A 8 -7.41 -5.43 22.59
CA GLN A 8 -6.16 -4.92 22.03
C GLN A 8 -5.13 -4.74 23.13
N GLN A 9 -3.86 -4.99 22.80
CA GLN A 9 -2.72 -4.61 23.61
C GLN A 9 -1.77 -3.77 22.74
N SER A 10 -1.34 -2.63 23.28
CA SER A 10 -0.35 -1.75 22.66
C SER A 10 0.81 -1.60 23.64
N GLU A 11 2.03 -1.64 23.14
CA GLU A 11 3.24 -1.42 23.94
C GLU A 11 4.11 -0.35 23.28
N ALA A 12 4.63 0.59 24.07
CA ALA A 12 5.62 1.58 23.64
C ALA A 12 6.70 1.71 24.71
N ASP A 13 7.96 1.68 24.27
CA ASP A 13 9.06 2.16 25.09
C ASP A 13 9.12 3.69 24.92
N VAL A 14 9.01 4.42 26.03
CA VAL A 14 8.92 5.89 26.05
C VAL A 14 9.95 6.47 27.01
N GLU A 15 10.57 7.58 26.59
CA GLU A 15 11.57 8.31 27.37
C GLU A 15 10.94 9.34 28.35
N PHE A 16 9.61 9.39 28.42
CA PHE A 16 8.88 10.29 29.31
C PHE A 16 9.04 9.87 30.78
N THR A 17 9.08 10.87 31.65
CA THR A 17 8.98 10.67 33.09
C THR A 17 7.57 10.20 33.47
N PRO A 18 7.38 9.50 34.61
CA PRO A 18 6.04 9.09 35.06
C PRO A 18 5.08 10.26 35.20
N LEU A 19 5.59 11.44 35.53
CA LEU A 19 4.80 12.66 35.70
C LEU A 19 4.25 13.19 34.37
N GLU A 20 5.07 13.17 33.32
CA GLU A 20 4.66 13.55 31.96
C GLU A 20 3.61 12.58 31.42
N ILE A 21 3.84 11.27 31.59
CA ILE A 21 2.84 10.26 31.19
C ILE A 21 1.54 10.44 31.97
N ARG A 22 1.62 10.76 33.27
CA ARG A 22 0.44 11.04 34.10
C ARG A 22 -0.31 12.29 33.64
N SER A 23 0.37 13.31 33.14
CA SER A 23 -0.27 14.53 32.63
C SER A 23 -0.99 14.34 31.30
N GLU A 24 -0.56 13.34 30.52
CA GLU A 24 -1.18 12.97 29.24
C GLU A 24 -2.32 11.94 29.42
N LEU A 25 -2.36 11.24 30.57
CA LEU A 25 -3.48 10.37 30.92
C LEU A 25 -4.75 11.19 31.20
N PRO A 26 -5.94 10.68 30.85
CA PRO A 26 -7.17 11.39 31.14
C PRO A 26 -7.34 11.64 32.64
N ASN A 27 -7.81 12.84 33.00
CA ASN A 27 -7.99 13.28 34.39
C ASN A 27 -8.91 12.37 35.24
N ASP A 28 -9.74 11.54 34.60
CA ASP A 28 -10.66 10.58 35.22
C ASP A 28 -10.10 9.16 35.33
N ALA A 29 -8.84 8.92 34.96
CA ALA A 29 -8.18 7.64 35.15
C ALA A 29 -7.92 7.39 36.65
N VAL A 30 -8.32 6.21 37.14
CA VAL A 30 -8.13 5.80 38.54
C VAL A 30 -6.83 5.01 38.65
N GLU A 31 -5.96 5.43 39.54
CA GLU A 31 -4.74 4.71 39.92
C GLU A 31 -5.12 3.47 40.75
N THR A 32 -4.75 2.28 40.28
CA THR A 32 -5.13 0.99 40.85
C THR A 32 -3.94 0.13 41.29
N GLY A 33 -2.71 0.57 41.02
CA GLY A 33 -1.47 -0.18 41.29
C GLY A 33 -0.74 0.24 42.57
N SER A 34 0.39 -0.42 42.86
CA SER A 34 1.32 -0.03 43.93
C SER A 34 2.26 1.10 43.46
N GLU A 35 3.00 1.74 44.38
CA GLU A 35 3.97 2.80 44.02
C GLU A 35 5.04 2.33 43.01
N GLU A 36 5.30 1.03 42.92
CA GLU A 36 6.30 0.42 42.01
C GLU A 36 5.72 0.05 40.63
N ASP A 37 4.43 -0.25 40.55
CA ASP A 37 3.72 -0.63 39.32
C ASP A 37 2.54 0.33 39.13
N LEU A 38 2.78 1.44 38.44
CA LEU A 38 1.74 2.43 38.17
C LEU A 38 0.74 1.85 37.16
N GLU A 39 -0.38 1.35 37.69
CA GLU A 39 -1.53 0.90 36.91
C GLU A 39 -2.64 1.95 36.95
N PHE A 40 -3.13 2.33 35.78
CA PHE A 40 -4.24 3.27 35.63
C PHE A 40 -5.38 2.60 34.90
N THR A 41 -6.61 2.82 35.36
CA THR A 41 -7.81 2.27 34.72
C THR A 41 -8.80 3.38 34.41
N LYS A 42 -9.31 3.41 33.18
CA LYS A 42 -10.44 4.26 32.77
C LYS A 42 -11.55 3.44 32.13
N LEU A 43 -12.78 3.72 32.53
CA LEU A 43 -13.97 3.19 31.87
C LEU A 43 -14.56 4.28 30.98
N GLU A 44 -14.48 4.12 29.66
CA GLU A 44 -15.13 5.02 28.72
C GLU A 44 -16.47 4.42 28.26
N SER A 45 -17.55 5.01 28.78
CA SER A 45 -18.93 4.58 28.55
C SER A 45 -19.64 5.56 27.60
N LYS A 46 -19.25 5.58 26.32
CA LYS A 46 -19.99 6.36 25.30
C LYS A 46 -20.94 5.51 24.44
N LEU A 47 -20.87 4.18 24.54
CA LEU A 47 -21.68 3.21 23.79
C LEU A 47 -22.28 2.18 24.76
N LEU A 48 -23.33 1.47 24.32
CA LEU A 48 -24.07 0.41 25.05
C LEU A 48 -23.21 -0.69 25.70
N PHE A 49 -21.91 -0.76 25.40
CA PHE A 49 -21.07 -1.90 25.71
C PHE A 49 -19.81 -1.63 26.54
N GLY A 50 -19.55 -0.37 26.94
CA GLY A 50 -18.49 0.05 27.87
C GLY A 50 -17.08 -0.45 27.53
N ILE A 51 -16.22 0.44 27.03
CA ILE A 51 -14.81 0.10 26.77
C ILE A 51 -13.99 0.48 28.01
N ARG A 52 -13.12 -0.42 28.45
CA ARG A 52 -12.17 -0.13 29.53
C ARG A 52 -10.75 -0.11 28.99
N PHE A 53 -9.99 0.90 29.39
CA PHE A 53 -8.56 1.00 29.15
C PHE A 53 -7.85 0.76 30.47
N ASN A 54 -6.82 -0.09 30.44
CA ASN A 54 -5.87 -0.27 31.53
C ASN A 54 -4.50 0.08 30.99
N TRP A 55 -3.81 1.02 31.62
CA TRP A 55 -2.42 1.34 31.33
C TRP A 55 -1.55 0.81 32.45
N ARG A 56 -0.42 0.22 32.09
CA ARG A 56 0.61 -0.19 33.03
C ARG A 56 1.94 0.38 32.58
N LEU A 57 2.64 1.03 33.50
CA LEU A 57 4.00 1.50 33.27
C LEU A 57 4.98 0.54 33.94
N ILE A 58 5.91 -0.01 33.15
CA ILE A 58 6.98 -0.87 33.65
C ILE A 58 8.30 -0.11 33.49
N PRO A 59 9.05 0.16 34.57
CA PRO A 59 10.34 0.83 34.47
C PRO A 59 11.34 -0.03 33.68
N THR A 60 12.09 0.60 32.79
CA THR A 60 13.20 0.02 32.02
C THR A 60 14.47 0.85 32.25
N GLU A 61 15.65 0.37 31.83
CA GLU A 61 16.90 1.13 32.01
C GLU A 61 16.85 2.47 31.26
N GLY A 62 16.59 3.55 32.00
CA GLY A 62 16.50 4.92 31.47
C GLY A 62 15.20 5.28 30.75
N SER A 63 14.16 4.46 30.83
CA SER A 63 12.88 4.67 30.13
C SER A 63 11.72 3.98 30.86
N TYR A 64 10.50 4.12 30.33
CA TYR A 64 9.35 3.35 30.77
C TYR A 64 8.73 2.60 29.60
N ARG A 65 8.30 1.36 29.82
CA ARG A 65 7.43 0.64 28.91
C ARG A 65 5.98 0.88 29.28
N LEU A 66 5.26 1.63 28.45
CA LEU A 66 3.83 1.82 28.56
C LEU A 66 3.11 0.66 27.87
N ILE A 67 2.31 -0.08 28.64
CA ILE A 67 1.43 -1.14 28.14
C ILE A 67 -0.01 -0.68 28.28
N GLU A 68 -0.71 -0.48 27.16
CA GLU A 68 -2.15 -0.26 27.13
C GLU A 68 -2.85 -1.59 26.83
N LYS A 69 -3.77 -1.99 27.71
CA LYS A 69 -4.69 -3.10 27.52
C LYS A 69 -6.11 -2.57 27.41
N LYS A 70 -6.76 -2.90 26.31
CA LYS A 70 -8.12 -2.49 26.03
C LYS A 70 -9.08 -3.66 26.22
N TYR A 71 -10.12 -3.47 27.00
CA TYR A 71 -11.12 -4.49 27.29
C TYR A 71 -12.51 -4.07 26.80
N ALA A 72 -13.25 -5.04 26.27
CA ALA A 72 -14.70 -4.96 26.07
C ALA A 72 -15.44 -5.81 27.10
N SER A 73 -16.68 -5.43 27.37
CA SER A 73 -17.59 -6.31 28.10
C SER A 73 -17.86 -7.59 27.31
N VAL A 74 -18.02 -8.73 28.01
CA VAL A 74 -18.48 -9.98 27.37
C VAL A 74 -19.85 -9.81 26.71
N TYR A 75 -20.67 -8.88 27.19
CA TYR A 75 -21.94 -8.51 26.56
C TYR A 75 -21.79 -7.91 25.17
N PHE A 76 -20.72 -7.16 24.89
CA PHE A 76 -20.39 -6.70 23.54
C PHE A 76 -20.25 -7.89 22.58
N PHE A 77 -19.47 -8.88 23.01
CA PHE A 77 -19.19 -10.06 22.22
C PHE A 77 -20.43 -10.95 22.07
N ALA A 78 -21.20 -11.12 23.14
CA ALA A 78 -22.47 -11.85 23.10
C ALA A 78 -23.47 -11.19 22.15
N ALA A 79 -23.59 -9.86 22.18
CA ALA A 79 -24.44 -9.11 21.25
C ALA A 79 -23.97 -9.27 19.80
N LEU A 80 -22.66 -9.20 19.56
CA LEU A 80 -22.07 -9.38 18.25
C LEU A 80 -22.31 -10.78 17.66
N VAL A 81 -22.10 -11.82 18.48
CA VAL A 81 -22.36 -13.22 18.11
C VAL A 81 -23.85 -13.43 17.87
N PHE A 82 -24.70 -12.87 18.73
CA PHE A 82 -26.16 -12.95 18.58
C PHE A 82 -26.64 -12.27 17.30
N THR A 83 -26.21 -11.03 17.02
CA THR A 83 -26.55 -10.32 15.79
C THR A 83 -26.08 -11.07 14.55
N SER A 84 -24.85 -11.59 14.57
CA SER A 84 -24.31 -12.40 13.46
C SER A 84 -25.12 -13.69 13.26
N SER A 85 -25.53 -14.35 14.35
CA SER A 85 -26.33 -15.57 14.30
C SER A 85 -27.75 -15.32 13.79
N VAL A 86 -28.38 -14.21 14.21
CA VAL A 86 -29.71 -13.80 13.72
C VAL A 86 -29.66 -13.44 12.24
N LEU A 87 -28.61 -12.74 11.79
CA LEU A 87 -28.39 -12.45 10.36
C LEU A 87 -28.20 -13.74 9.54
N LEU A 88 -27.35 -14.66 10.01
CA LEU A 88 -27.13 -15.96 9.37
C LEU A 88 -28.42 -16.81 9.33
N PHE A 89 -29.22 -16.78 10.40
CA PHE A 89 -30.50 -17.50 10.45
C PHE A 89 -31.54 -16.90 9.51
N GLY A 90 -31.69 -15.57 9.52
CA GLY A 90 -32.58 -14.86 8.59
C GLY A 90 -32.20 -15.13 7.12
N LEU A 91 -30.89 -15.19 6.83
CA LEU A 91 -30.38 -15.61 5.53
C LEU A 91 -30.72 -17.05 5.18
N THR A 92 -30.61 -17.97 6.13
CA THR A 92 -30.99 -19.38 5.91
C THR A 92 -32.48 -19.51 5.59
N ILE A 93 -33.33 -18.67 6.21
CA ILE A 93 -34.76 -18.60 5.87
C ILE A 93 -34.98 -18.03 4.47
N VAL A 94 -34.28 -16.94 4.11
CA VAL A 94 -34.37 -16.36 2.75
C VAL A 94 -33.83 -17.33 1.69
N GLU A 95 -32.77 -18.09 2.00
CA GLU A 95 -32.21 -19.18 1.19
C GLU A 95 -33.27 -20.25 0.93
N LEU A 96 -33.98 -20.68 1.99
CA LEU A 96 -35.07 -21.66 1.89
C LEU A 96 -36.22 -21.19 1.00
N LEU A 97 -36.43 -19.87 0.88
CA LEU A 97 -37.59 -19.26 0.23
C LEU A 97 -37.32 -18.73 -1.19
N SER A 98 -36.08 -18.37 -1.55
CA SER A 98 -35.83 -17.54 -2.74
C SER A 98 -34.87 -18.12 -3.80
N GLY A 99 -34.08 -19.16 -3.50
CA GLY A 99 -33.16 -19.77 -4.47
C GLY A 99 -32.00 -18.87 -4.95
N ILE A 100 -31.91 -17.61 -4.49
CA ILE A 100 -30.81 -16.69 -4.82
C ILE A 100 -29.64 -16.96 -3.87
N PHE A 101 -28.77 -17.88 -4.29
CA PHE A 101 -27.96 -18.70 -3.38
C PHE A 101 -26.65 -18.07 -2.87
N VAL A 102 -25.94 -17.26 -3.66
CA VAL A 102 -24.52 -16.92 -3.34
C VAL A 102 -24.26 -15.44 -3.12
N LEU A 103 -24.88 -14.55 -3.91
CA LEU A 103 -24.64 -13.11 -3.82
C LEU A 103 -25.11 -12.49 -2.50
N LEU A 104 -26.25 -12.96 -1.95
CA LEU A 104 -26.75 -12.48 -0.65
C LEU A 104 -25.85 -12.93 0.50
N ASN A 105 -25.39 -14.19 0.46
CA ASN A 105 -24.49 -14.74 1.48
C ASN A 105 -23.12 -14.04 1.45
N PHE A 106 -22.56 -13.80 0.27
CA PHE A 106 -21.31 -13.06 0.13
C PHE A 106 -21.46 -11.59 0.56
N GLY A 107 -22.55 -10.95 0.17
CA GLY A 107 -22.89 -9.58 0.57
C GLY A 107 -23.03 -9.42 2.08
N VAL A 108 -23.62 -10.40 2.77
CA VAL A 108 -23.73 -10.37 4.24
C VAL A 108 -22.43 -10.74 4.92
N VAL A 109 -21.63 -11.69 4.41
CA VAL A 109 -20.28 -11.92 4.95
C VAL A 109 -19.45 -10.65 4.84
N ILE A 110 -19.52 -9.94 3.71
CA ILE A 110 -18.85 -8.65 3.53
C ILE A 110 -19.43 -7.59 4.47
N LEU A 111 -20.75 -7.50 4.62
CA LEU A 111 -21.41 -6.52 5.50
C LEU A 111 -21.09 -6.79 6.98
N SER A 112 -21.16 -8.03 7.42
CA SER A 112 -20.77 -8.46 8.76
C SER A 112 -19.29 -8.21 9.01
N ALA A 113 -18.41 -8.58 8.07
CA ALA A 113 -16.98 -8.26 8.14
C ALA A 113 -16.74 -6.75 8.20
N SER A 114 -17.51 -5.95 7.46
CA SER A 114 -17.40 -4.48 7.42
C SER A 114 -17.91 -3.83 8.70
N ILE A 115 -19.01 -4.32 9.28
CA ILE A 115 -19.54 -3.88 10.58
C ILE A 115 -18.53 -4.23 11.68
N LEU A 116 -18.03 -5.47 11.68
CA LEU A 116 -16.99 -5.94 12.61
C LEU A 116 -15.71 -5.13 12.48
N TYR A 117 -15.27 -4.86 11.25
CA TYR A 117 -14.13 -4.01 10.95
C TYR A 117 -14.35 -2.59 11.46
N SER A 118 -15.50 -1.98 11.16
CA SER A 118 -15.85 -0.63 11.60
C SER A 118 -15.90 -0.53 13.12
N LEU A 119 -16.47 -1.52 13.81
CA LEU A 119 -16.47 -1.60 15.27
C LEU A 119 -15.06 -1.78 15.84
N SER A 120 -14.19 -2.51 15.15
CA SER A 120 -12.79 -2.69 15.55
C SER A 120 -11.94 -1.43 15.33
N GLY A 121 -12.16 -0.71 14.22
CA GLY A 121 -11.47 0.54 13.87
C GLY A 121 -11.93 1.72 14.72
N TYR A 122 -13.24 1.82 14.99
CA TYR A 122 -13.79 2.80 15.95
C TYR A 122 -13.20 2.61 17.35
N GLY A 123 -12.79 1.38 17.68
CA GLY A 123 -12.03 1.11 18.87
C GLY A 123 -10.58 1.61 18.80
N ALA A 124 -9.86 1.35 17.70
CA ALA A 124 -8.43 1.67 17.60
C ALA A 124 -8.15 3.18 17.67
N ASP A 125 -9.07 4.03 17.19
CA ASP A 125 -8.89 5.48 17.17
C ASP A 125 -9.12 6.19 18.51
N GLN A 126 -9.55 5.48 19.56
CA GLN A 126 -9.90 6.07 20.86
C GLN A 126 -8.88 5.85 21.98
N SER A 127 -7.63 5.46 21.69
CA SER A 127 -6.62 5.47 22.76
C SER A 127 -6.43 6.90 23.25
N PRO A 128 -6.71 7.20 24.53
CA PRO A 128 -6.54 8.54 25.10
C PRO A 128 -5.07 8.97 25.18
N VAL A 129 -4.14 8.01 25.06
CA VAL A 129 -2.69 8.22 25.11
C VAL A 129 -2.05 7.93 23.74
N ARG A 130 -2.84 8.02 22.67
CA ARG A 130 -2.36 7.75 21.31
C ARG A 130 -1.12 8.55 20.96
N ASP A 131 -1.09 9.82 21.33
CA ASP A 131 0.03 10.74 21.05
C ASP A 131 1.34 10.29 21.73
N ILE A 132 1.26 9.53 22.84
CA ILE A 132 2.41 8.93 23.50
C ILE A 132 2.89 7.72 22.70
N PHE A 133 1.98 6.84 22.30
CA PHE A 133 2.31 5.72 21.42
C PHE A 133 2.92 6.24 20.11
N ASP A 134 2.34 7.23 19.45
CA ASP A 134 2.84 7.77 18.17
C ASP A 134 4.30 8.28 18.24
N LYS A 135 4.81 8.59 19.45
CA LYS A 135 6.20 9.00 19.70
C LYS A 135 7.17 7.86 20.08
N GLY A 136 6.68 6.67 20.44
CA GLY A 136 7.49 5.53 20.89
C GLY A 136 7.68 4.43 19.84
N ASP A 137 8.59 3.48 20.11
CA ASP A 137 8.78 2.28 19.27
C ASP A 137 7.62 1.28 19.48
N ASN A 138 6.54 1.53 18.75
CA ASN A 138 5.26 0.87 18.97
C ASN A 138 5.24 -0.60 18.57
N ARG A 139 4.75 -1.43 19.49
CA ARG A 139 4.31 -2.80 19.20
C ARG A 139 2.79 -2.87 19.32
N PHE A 140 2.15 -2.93 18.16
CA PHE A 140 0.71 -3.14 18.05
C PHE A 140 0.40 -4.63 17.90
N TYR A 141 -0.36 -5.19 18.82
CA TYR A 141 -0.81 -6.58 18.75
C TYR A 141 -2.25 -6.61 18.22
N ALA A 142 -2.42 -7.09 16.98
CA ALA A 142 -3.70 -6.99 16.28
C ALA A 142 -4.78 -7.94 16.82
N ASN A 143 -6.00 -7.39 16.86
CA ASN A 143 -7.28 -7.88 17.37
C ASN A 143 -7.54 -9.40 17.44
N GLN A 144 -7.95 -9.87 18.62
CA GLN A 144 -8.64 -11.15 18.86
C GLN A 144 -9.87 -11.33 17.93
N LEU A 145 -10.51 -10.22 17.55
CA LEU A 145 -11.63 -10.17 16.62
C LEU A 145 -11.25 -10.63 15.19
N ILE A 146 -10.03 -10.33 14.72
CA ILE A 146 -9.56 -10.69 13.37
C ILE A 146 -9.31 -12.20 13.29
N THR A 147 -8.73 -12.81 14.31
CA THR A 147 -8.54 -14.26 14.38
C THR A 147 -9.89 -14.99 14.37
N LEU A 148 -10.89 -14.44 15.06
CA LEU A 148 -12.26 -14.96 15.05
C LEU A 148 -12.95 -14.74 13.70
N LEU A 149 -12.70 -13.59 13.04
CA LEU A 149 -13.19 -13.27 11.70
C LEU A 149 -12.61 -14.22 10.65
N ILE A 150 -11.32 -14.53 10.76
CA ILE A 150 -10.64 -15.54 9.94
C ILE A 150 -11.30 -16.91 10.18
N GLY A 151 -11.60 -17.26 11.44
CA GLY A 151 -12.37 -18.46 11.75
C GLY A 151 -13.74 -18.49 11.06
N VAL A 152 -14.54 -17.43 11.16
CA VAL A 152 -15.86 -17.33 10.52
C VAL A 152 -15.76 -17.36 8.99
N VAL A 153 -14.80 -16.66 8.40
CA VAL A 153 -14.56 -16.64 6.95
C VAL A 153 -14.06 -17.99 6.44
N LEU A 154 -13.23 -18.71 7.21
CA LEU A 154 -12.77 -20.06 6.86
C LEU A 154 -13.85 -21.13 7.06
N LEU A 155 -14.82 -20.89 7.94
CA LEU A 155 -15.96 -21.78 8.16
C LEU A 155 -17.12 -21.53 7.18
N ALA A 156 -17.22 -20.33 6.59
CA ALA A 156 -18.27 -19.99 5.62
C ALA A 156 -18.29 -20.88 4.35
N PRO A 157 -17.15 -21.32 3.80
CA PRO A 157 -17.13 -22.34 2.74
C PRO A 157 -17.68 -23.70 3.20
N LEU A 158 -17.52 -24.07 4.48
CA LEU A 158 -18.02 -25.35 5.01
C LEU A 158 -19.54 -25.36 5.14
N SER A 159 -20.19 -24.20 5.35
CA SER A 159 -21.66 -24.11 5.36
C SER A 159 -22.30 -24.28 3.97
N VAL A 160 -21.49 -24.23 2.89
CA VAL A 160 -21.93 -24.44 1.50
C VAL A 160 -21.89 -25.93 1.11
N ILE A 161 -21.17 -26.78 1.85
CA ILE A 161 -20.77 -28.11 1.35
C ILE A 161 -21.80 -29.23 1.65
N ASP A 162 -22.64 -29.16 2.68
CA ASP A 162 -23.81 -30.07 2.83
C ASP A 162 -24.75 -29.62 3.96
N SER A 163 -26.02 -30.04 3.91
CA SER A 163 -27.03 -29.82 4.95
C SER A 163 -26.61 -30.37 6.32
N PHE A 164 -25.78 -31.42 6.31
CA PHE A 164 -25.23 -32.05 7.52
C PHE A 164 -24.28 -31.09 8.27
N TYR A 165 -23.42 -30.35 7.56
CA TYR A 165 -22.48 -29.41 8.18
C TYR A 165 -23.17 -28.21 8.83
N LYS A 166 -24.34 -27.78 8.33
CA LYS A 166 -25.13 -26.70 8.93
C LYS A 166 -25.54 -26.99 10.39
N ILE A 167 -25.75 -28.27 10.75
CA ILE A 167 -26.08 -28.70 12.11
C ILE A 167 -24.83 -28.72 13.01
N PHE A 168 -23.66 -29.07 12.46
CA PHE A 168 -22.41 -29.17 13.23
C PHE A 168 -21.65 -27.86 13.32
N CYS A 169 -21.85 -26.89 12.42
CA CYS A 169 -21.20 -25.58 12.45
C CYS A 169 -21.33 -24.87 13.80
N PRO A 170 -22.50 -24.81 14.46
CA PRO A 170 -22.62 -24.25 15.81
C PRO A 170 -21.76 -24.98 16.85
N PHE A 171 -21.67 -26.32 16.78
CA PHE A 171 -20.87 -27.12 17.71
C PHE A 171 -19.36 -26.96 17.47
N ILE A 172 -18.94 -26.93 16.20
CA ILE A 172 -17.56 -26.62 15.81
C ILE A 172 -17.21 -25.20 16.27
N PHE A 173 -18.11 -24.24 16.11
CA PHE A 173 -17.90 -22.87 16.56
C PHE A 173 -17.81 -22.76 18.09
N LEU A 174 -18.66 -23.47 18.84
CA LEU A 174 -18.58 -23.54 20.30
C LEU A 174 -17.29 -24.24 20.78
N PHE A 175 -16.88 -25.30 20.09
CA PHE A 175 -15.63 -26.00 20.38
C PHE A 175 -14.41 -25.12 20.09
N LEU A 176 -14.38 -24.46 18.93
CA LEU A 176 -13.29 -23.54 18.55
C LEU A 176 -13.26 -22.31 19.46
N SER A 177 -14.40 -21.78 19.89
CA SER A 177 -14.44 -20.66 20.83
C SER A 177 -13.97 -21.07 22.23
N ARG A 178 -14.28 -22.28 22.69
CA ARG A 178 -13.76 -22.84 23.95
C ARG A 178 -12.26 -23.14 23.88
N PHE A 179 -11.80 -23.79 22.80
CA PHE A 179 -10.39 -24.05 22.55
C PHE A 179 -9.61 -22.73 22.49
N TYR A 180 -10.14 -21.75 21.78
CA TYR A 180 -9.56 -20.42 21.72
C TYR A 180 -9.47 -19.77 23.11
N TRP A 181 -10.53 -19.86 23.93
CA TRP A 181 -10.52 -19.33 25.30
C TRP A 181 -9.40 -19.94 26.17
N GLU A 182 -9.18 -21.25 26.05
CA GLU A 182 -8.20 -22.00 26.83
C GLU A 182 -6.75 -21.77 26.36
N TYR A 183 -6.56 -21.47 25.08
CA TYR A 183 -5.25 -21.31 24.46
C TYR A 183 -4.96 -19.88 23.95
N GLN A 184 -5.75 -18.88 24.34
CA GLN A 184 -5.70 -17.54 23.77
C GLN A 184 -4.30 -16.92 23.84
N ASP A 185 -3.57 -17.10 24.94
CA ASP A 185 -2.24 -16.49 25.11
C ASP A 185 -1.23 -17.08 24.12
N ILE A 186 -1.27 -18.41 23.91
CA ILE A 186 -0.39 -19.11 22.97
C ILE A 186 -0.76 -18.75 21.52
N VAL A 187 -2.07 -18.68 21.22
CA VAL A 187 -2.57 -18.29 19.90
C VAL A 187 -2.17 -16.86 19.59
N VAL A 188 -2.33 -15.92 20.54
CA VAL A 188 -1.92 -14.52 20.41
C VAL A 188 -0.42 -14.40 20.19
N GLU A 189 0.41 -15.08 20.99
CA GLU A 189 1.86 -15.00 20.84
C GLU A 189 2.34 -15.52 19.47
N ARG A 190 1.81 -16.67 19.03
CA ARG A 190 2.15 -17.27 17.73
C ARG A 190 1.62 -16.46 16.56
N THR A 191 0.35 -16.04 16.61
CA THR A 191 -0.25 -15.21 15.55
C THR A 191 0.46 -13.88 15.45
N THR A 192 0.89 -13.28 16.56
CA THR A 192 1.73 -12.07 16.55
C THR A 192 3.09 -12.33 15.88
N ARG A 193 3.75 -13.45 16.17
CA ARG A 193 5.00 -13.82 15.48
C ARG A 193 4.80 -13.97 13.97
N TRP A 194 3.69 -14.58 13.55
CA TRP A 194 3.31 -14.71 12.14
C TRP A 194 2.96 -13.37 11.51
N GLN A 195 2.14 -12.55 12.17
CA GLN A 195 1.79 -11.20 11.75
C GLN A 195 3.02 -10.31 11.60
N ARG A 196 4.03 -10.43 12.48
CA ARG A 196 5.32 -9.75 12.31
C ARG A 196 6.01 -10.18 11.03
N LYS A 197 6.18 -11.50 10.81
CA LYS A 197 6.80 -12.02 9.56
C LYS A 197 6.03 -11.59 8.31
N ILE A 198 4.70 -11.66 8.35
CA ILE A 198 3.81 -11.25 7.25
C ILE A 198 3.90 -9.74 7.03
N ARG A 199 3.85 -8.94 8.08
CA ARG A 199 4.02 -7.48 8.03
C ARG A 199 5.38 -7.11 7.45
N ASP A 200 6.45 -7.79 7.86
CA ASP A 200 7.80 -7.50 7.39
C ASP A 200 7.95 -7.93 5.91
N LEU A 201 7.27 -9.02 5.49
CA LEU A 201 7.15 -9.44 4.10
C LEU A 201 6.31 -8.46 3.25
N ILE A 202 5.21 -7.92 3.77
CA ILE A 202 4.34 -6.99 3.04
C ILE A 202 4.89 -5.56 3.07
N LYS A 203 5.59 -5.14 4.13
CA LYS A 203 6.40 -3.91 4.14
C LYS A 203 7.40 -3.90 2.98
N ALA A 204 7.84 -5.07 2.52
CA ALA A 204 8.69 -5.22 1.36
C ALA A 204 7.97 -5.13 0.00
N ILE A 205 6.62 -5.14 -0.02
CA ILE A 205 5.82 -5.03 -1.24
C ILE A 205 5.32 -3.58 -1.36
N PRO A 206 5.73 -2.83 -2.41
CA PRO A 206 5.23 -1.48 -2.63
C PRO A 206 3.70 -1.43 -2.70
N LYS A 207 3.10 -0.41 -2.10
CA LYS A 207 1.63 -0.24 -2.01
C LYS A 207 0.95 -0.31 -3.37
N ILE A 208 1.62 0.18 -4.40
CA ILE A 208 1.13 0.16 -5.77
C ILE A 208 1.10 -1.25 -6.39
N VAL A 209 2.06 -2.13 -6.06
CA VAL A 209 2.03 -3.55 -6.45
C VAL A 209 0.79 -4.20 -5.86
N LEU A 210 0.51 -3.88 -4.60
CA LEU A 210 -0.56 -4.53 -3.88
C LEU A 210 -1.94 -4.03 -4.33
N ALA A 211 -2.06 -2.74 -4.63
CA ALA A 211 -3.24 -2.18 -5.33
C ALA A 211 -3.45 -2.86 -6.69
N TYR A 212 -2.39 -3.08 -7.46
CA TYR A 212 -2.42 -3.77 -8.74
C TYR A 212 -2.98 -5.21 -8.60
N CYS A 213 -2.47 -5.99 -7.65
CA CYS A 213 -2.96 -7.34 -7.37
C CYS A 213 -4.45 -7.36 -6.98
N ILE A 214 -4.92 -6.34 -6.27
CA ILE A 214 -6.31 -6.24 -5.82
C ILE A 214 -7.24 -5.88 -6.96
N SER A 215 -6.81 -4.96 -7.84
CA SER A 215 -7.57 -4.66 -9.04
C SER A 215 -7.76 -5.94 -9.86
N ILE A 216 -6.68 -6.71 -10.08
CA ILE A 216 -6.76 -8.02 -10.77
C ILE A 216 -7.76 -8.94 -10.06
N PHE A 217 -7.65 -9.09 -8.74
CA PHE A 217 -8.57 -9.95 -7.98
C PHE A 217 -10.04 -9.49 -8.06
N ALA A 218 -10.31 -8.19 -7.94
CA ALA A 218 -11.66 -7.65 -8.01
C ALA A 218 -12.28 -7.91 -9.38
N PHE A 219 -11.50 -7.79 -10.47
CA PHE A 219 -11.96 -8.13 -11.82
C PHE A 219 -12.30 -9.62 -11.93
N LEU A 220 -11.41 -10.50 -11.47
CA LEU A 220 -11.66 -11.95 -11.46
C LEU A 220 -12.94 -12.32 -10.69
N LEU A 221 -13.18 -11.65 -9.55
CA LEU A 221 -14.38 -11.83 -8.74
C LEU A 221 -15.64 -11.40 -9.49
N ILE A 222 -15.64 -10.20 -10.09
CA ILE A 222 -16.78 -9.68 -10.86
C ILE A 222 -17.11 -10.61 -12.04
N GLU A 223 -16.10 -11.03 -12.80
CA GLU A 223 -16.27 -11.96 -13.92
C GLU A 223 -16.90 -13.28 -13.48
N THR A 224 -16.43 -13.83 -12.36
CA THR A 224 -16.99 -15.08 -11.80
C THR A 224 -18.45 -14.90 -11.40
N LEU A 225 -18.77 -13.80 -10.73
CA LEU A 225 -20.14 -13.49 -10.32
C LEU A 225 -21.06 -13.33 -11.55
N CYS A 226 -20.59 -12.69 -12.61
CA CYS A 226 -21.33 -12.57 -13.86
C CYS A 226 -21.62 -13.94 -14.49
N LEU A 227 -20.64 -14.84 -14.54
CA LEU A 227 -20.82 -16.19 -15.07
C LEU A 227 -21.82 -17.01 -14.27
N VAL A 228 -21.77 -16.91 -12.95
CA VAL A 228 -22.74 -17.56 -12.05
C VAL A 228 -24.16 -17.06 -12.30
N VAL A 229 -24.33 -15.75 -12.48
CA VAL A 229 -25.64 -15.15 -12.77
C VAL A 229 -26.17 -15.63 -14.13
N VAL A 230 -25.30 -15.77 -15.13
CA VAL A 230 -25.67 -16.21 -16.48
C VAL A 230 -25.95 -17.72 -16.54
N SER A 231 -25.14 -18.54 -15.87
CA SER A 231 -25.29 -20.00 -15.91
C SER A 231 -26.52 -20.48 -15.14
N GLY A 232 -27.00 -19.71 -14.16
CA GLY A 232 -28.09 -20.11 -13.26
C GLY A 232 -27.74 -21.29 -12.34
N ASP A 233 -26.52 -21.81 -12.45
CA ASP A 233 -26.02 -22.96 -11.69
C ASP A 233 -24.57 -22.70 -11.26
N PHE A 234 -24.41 -22.40 -9.97
CA PHE A 234 -23.13 -22.16 -9.32
C PHE A 234 -22.25 -23.42 -9.28
N SER A 235 -22.88 -24.59 -9.13
CA SER A 235 -22.16 -25.86 -8.97
C SER A 235 -21.50 -26.30 -10.27
N SER A 236 -22.17 -26.08 -11.40
CA SER A 236 -21.62 -26.25 -12.75
C SER A 236 -20.35 -25.42 -12.98
N VAL A 237 -20.38 -24.12 -12.65
CA VAL A 237 -19.23 -23.20 -12.84
C VAL A 237 -18.04 -23.62 -11.97
N PHE A 238 -18.30 -24.05 -10.74
CA PHE A 238 -17.27 -24.51 -9.81
C PHE A 238 -16.63 -25.83 -10.22
N ASN A 239 -17.46 -26.81 -10.60
CA ASN A 239 -16.98 -28.13 -11.00
C ASN A 239 -16.22 -28.07 -12.32
N SER A 240 -16.56 -27.14 -13.20
CA SER A 240 -15.87 -26.94 -14.48
C SER A 240 -14.56 -26.14 -14.34
N SER A 241 -14.33 -25.46 -13.22
CA SER A 241 -13.10 -24.67 -13.06
C SER A 241 -12.58 -24.59 -11.59
N PRO A 242 -12.05 -25.69 -11.02
CA PRO A 242 -11.47 -25.70 -9.67
C PRO A 242 -10.27 -24.75 -9.49
N ILE A 243 -9.57 -24.42 -10.59
CA ILE A 243 -8.50 -23.41 -10.61
C ILE A 243 -9.06 -22.03 -10.29
N LEU A 244 -10.28 -21.72 -10.74
CA LEU A 244 -10.98 -20.46 -10.55
C LEU A 244 -11.31 -20.23 -9.07
N PHE A 245 -11.84 -21.26 -8.40
CA PHE A 245 -12.08 -21.21 -6.96
C PHE A 245 -10.79 -21.05 -6.16
N SER A 246 -9.74 -21.78 -6.54
CA SER A 246 -8.43 -21.67 -5.90
C SER A 246 -7.86 -20.26 -6.07
N SER A 247 -8.00 -19.66 -7.26
CA SER A 247 -7.56 -18.30 -7.57
C SER A 247 -8.35 -17.25 -6.79
N LEU A 248 -9.67 -17.46 -6.64
CA LEU A 248 -10.53 -16.59 -5.84
C LEU A 248 -10.21 -16.67 -4.35
N LEU A 249 -9.97 -17.87 -3.82
CA LEU A 249 -9.55 -18.06 -2.43
C LEU A 249 -8.19 -17.42 -2.16
N ILE A 250 -7.22 -17.60 -3.08
CA ILE A 250 -5.90 -16.97 -2.96
C ILE A 250 -6.02 -15.46 -3.07
N GLY A 251 -6.81 -14.94 -4.01
CA GLY A 251 -7.01 -13.51 -4.17
C GLY A 251 -7.78 -12.87 -3.02
N LEU A 252 -8.78 -13.55 -2.46
CA LEU A 252 -9.50 -13.13 -1.24
C LEU A 252 -8.56 -13.13 -0.04
N PHE A 253 -7.69 -14.14 0.06
CA PHE A 253 -6.66 -14.22 1.08
C PHE A 253 -5.66 -13.07 0.95
N LEU A 254 -5.19 -12.75 -0.26
CA LEU A 254 -4.32 -11.61 -0.52
C LEU A 254 -5.00 -10.26 -0.27
N PHE A 255 -6.29 -10.13 -0.60
CA PHE A 255 -7.10 -8.95 -0.30
C PHE A 255 -7.29 -8.77 1.21
N LEU A 256 -7.60 -9.84 1.95
CA LEU A 256 -7.68 -9.82 3.41
C LEU A 256 -6.34 -9.46 4.04
N ILE A 257 -5.24 -10.00 3.50
CA ILE A 257 -3.88 -9.61 3.87
C ILE A 257 -3.64 -8.12 3.61
N TYR A 258 -4.09 -7.56 2.48
CA TYR A 258 -3.95 -6.13 2.18
C TYR A 258 -4.83 -5.23 3.03
N ALA A 259 -6.09 -5.61 3.25
CA ALA A 259 -7.01 -4.86 4.10
C ALA A 259 -6.46 -4.81 5.53
N THR A 260 -5.93 -5.94 6.01
CA THR A 260 -5.21 -6.03 7.28
C THR A 260 -3.94 -5.16 7.25
N TYR A 261 -3.17 -5.17 6.15
CA TYR A 261 -1.97 -4.35 5.99
C TYR A 261 -2.26 -2.85 5.90
N ASN A 262 -3.32 -2.40 5.21
CA ASN A 262 -3.69 -0.98 5.17
C ASN A 262 -4.33 -0.53 6.46
N GLY A 263 -5.06 -1.38 7.15
CA GLY A 263 -5.45 -1.11 8.54
C GLY A 263 -4.20 -0.81 9.36
N VAL A 264 -3.23 -1.73 9.36
CA VAL A 264 -1.95 -1.57 10.08
C VAL A 264 -1.12 -0.38 9.57
N GLN A 265 -1.13 -0.08 8.26
CA GLN A 265 -0.34 1.00 7.63
C GLN A 265 -1.00 2.36 7.67
N LEU A 266 -2.32 2.47 7.83
CA LEU A 266 -3.01 3.74 8.10
C LEU A 266 -2.72 4.13 9.55
N THR A 267 -2.81 3.17 10.47
CA THR A 267 -2.34 3.32 11.85
C THR A 267 -0.86 3.68 11.87
N HIS A 268 -0.01 2.98 11.10
CA HIS A 268 1.42 3.29 11.01
C HIS A 268 1.73 4.58 10.23
N ARG A 269 0.92 5.04 9.26
CA ARG A 269 1.17 6.32 8.56
C ARG A 269 0.86 7.50 9.46
N ILE A 270 -0.15 7.38 10.33
CA ILE A 270 -0.42 8.39 11.35
C ILE A 270 0.78 8.45 12.32
N VAL A 271 1.36 7.30 12.69
CA VAL A 271 2.56 7.18 13.56
C VAL A 271 3.87 7.60 12.86
N SER A 272 4.13 7.14 11.63
CA SER A 272 5.44 7.23 10.98
C SER A 272 5.63 8.47 10.12
N THR A 273 4.60 9.31 9.97
CA THR A 273 4.82 10.67 9.44
C THR A 273 5.67 11.50 10.40
N HIS A 274 5.90 11.02 11.64
CA HIS A 274 6.73 11.70 12.64
C HIS A 274 8.12 11.07 12.90
N LEU A 275 8.45 9.85 12.43
CA LEU A 275 9.55 9.11 13.06
C LEU A 275 10.66 8.42 12.24
N ASP A 276 10.72 8.42 10.90
CA ASP A 276 11.86 7.74 10.26
C ASP A 276 12.44 8.43 9.01
N LEU A 277 13.40 9.30 9.30
CA LEU A 277 14.44 9.85 8.42
C LEU A 277 15.78 9.26 8.86
N GLY A 278 16.26 8.16 8.26
CA GLY A 278 17.70 7.84 8.45
C GLY A 278 18.23 6.44 8.16
N LYS A 279 17.43 5.43 7.82
CA LYS A 279 18.00 4.11 7.48
C LYS A 279 17.92 3.84 5.98
N GLN A 280 19.10 3.76 5.36
CA GLN A 280 19.27 3.25 4.00
C GLN A 280 18.81 1.79 3.98
N ILE A 281 17.65 1.55 3.39
CA ILE A 281 17.14 0.21 3.20
C ILE A 281 17.81 -0.29 1.92
N GLU A 282 18.83 -1.13 2.05
CA GLU A 282 19.20 -1.95 0.90
C GLU A 282 18.00 -2.85 0.60
N ILE A 283 17.46 -2.77 -0.62
CA ILE A 283 16.48 -3.74 -1.10
C ILE A 283 17.28 -4.98 -1.46
N PRO A 284 17.25 -6.06 -0.67
CA PRO A 284 17.88 -7.29 -1.09
C PRO A 284 17.25 -7.70 -2.42
N LEU A 285 18.08 -8.08 -3.39
CA LEU A 285 17.69 -8.56 -4.72
C LEU A 285 16.52 -9.56 -4.67
N SER A 286 16.42 -10.33 -3.58
CA SER A 286 15.30 -11.22 -3.28
C SER A 286 13.93 -10.53 -3.26
N LYS A 287 13.80 -9.28 -2.76
CA LYS A 287 12.54 -8.51 -2.77
C LYS A 287 12.11 -8.12 -4.18
N LEU A 288 13.06 -7.67 -5.01
CA LEU A 288 12.79 -7.37 -6.42
C LEU A 288 12.37 -8.64 -7.16
N VAL A 289 13.06 -9.75 -6.94
CA VAL A 289 12.75 -11.05 -7.57
C VAL A 289 11.37 -11.55 -7.13
N VAL A 290 11.04 -11.53 -5.84
CA VAL A 290 9.73 -11.98 -5.32
C VAL A 290 8.61 -11.10 -5.85
N THR A 291 8.78 -9.77 -5.84
CA THR A 291 7.77 -8.84 -6.33
C THR A 291 7.54 -9.02 -7.83
N THR A 292 8.61 -9.11 -8.62
CA THR A 292 8.53 -9.38 -10.06
C THR A 292 7.84 -10.70 -10.34
N PHE A 293 8.23 -11.76 -9.62
CA PHE A 293 7.63 -13.09 -9.77
C PHE A 293 6.13 -13.09 -9.47
N LEU A 294 5.71 -12.43 -8.38
CA LEU A 294 4.29 -12.31 -8.02
C LEU A 294 3.49 -11.57 -9.09
N VAL A 295 3.98 -10.42 -9.57
CA VAL A 295 3.30 -9.61 -10.60
C VAL A 295 3.20 -10.36 -11.92
N VAL A 296 4.28 -10.99 -12.37
CA VAL A 296 4.31 -11.77 -13.62
C VAL A 296 3.37 -12.97 -13.52
N SER A 297 3.48 -13.74 -12.42
CA SER A 297 2.63 -14.93 -12.22
C SER A 297 1.15 -14.56 -12.20
N TRP A 298 0.78 -13.48 -11.48
CA TRP A 298 -0.61 -13.01 -11.45
C TRP A 298 -1.10 -12.50 -12.80
N SER A 299 -0.26 -11.81 -13.56
CA SER A 299 -0.63 -11.31 -14.89
C SER A 299 -0.83 -12.46 -15.89
N ILE A 300 0.01 -13.50 -15.81
CA ILE A 300 -0.13 -14.72 -16.62
C ILE A 300 -1.42 -15.47 -16.23
N ILE A 301 -1.66 -15.69 -14.94
CA ILE A 301 -2.88 -16.35 -14.45
C ILE A 301 -4.12 -15.58 -14.91
N PHE A 302 -4.10 -14.25 -14.77
CA PHE A 302 -5.18 -13.38 -15.22
C PHE A 302 -5.43 -13.53 -16.73
N ALA A 303 -4.39 -13.42 -17.56
CA ALA A 303 -4.51 -13.53 -19.02
C ALA A 303 -5.03 -14.90 -19.46
N LEU A 304 -4.50 -16.00 -18.89
CA LEU A 304 -4.95 -17.36 -19.20
C LEU A 304 -6.42 -17.56 -18.82
N TYR A 305 -6.82 -17.02 -17.66
CA TYR A 305 -8.18 -17.15 -17.16
C TYR A 305 -9.19 -16.35 -17.97
N SER A 306 -8.93 -15.06 -18.21
CA SER A 306 -9.80 -14.23 -19.04
C SER A 306 -9.89 -14.77 -20.47
N GLY A 307 -8.83 -15.38 -21.00
CA GLY A 307 -8.86 -16.13 -22.26
C GLY A 307 -9.78 -17.35 -22.22
N TYR A 308 -9.72 -18.17 -21.17
CA TYR A 308 -10.63 -19.30 -20.96
C TYR A 308 -12.09 -18.84 -20.87
N LEU A 309 -12.36 -17.76 -20.14
CA LEU A 309 -13.70 -17.18 -20.01
C LEU A 309 -14.23 -16.66 -21.34
N MET A 310 -13.37 -16.02 -22.13
CA MET A 310 -13.72 -15.54 -23.46
C MET A 310 -14.17 -16.71 -24.34
N VAL A 311 -13.39 -17.80 -24.41
CA VAL A 311 -13.74 -18.97 -25.23
C VAL A 311 -15.02 -19.63 -24.72
N SER A 312 -15.13 -19.82 -23.40
CA SER A 312 -16.32 -20.45 -22.79
C SER A 312 -17.58 -19.63 -23.00
N GLY A 313 -17.48 -18.31 -22.80
CA GLY A 313 -18.57 -17.38 -23.01
C GLY A 313 -18.98 -17.29 -24.49
N LEU A 314 -18.02 -17.29 -25.42
CA LEU A 314 -18.34 -17.31 -26.86
C LEU A 314 -19.04 -18.60 -27.29
N ASN A 315 -18.61 -19.76 -26.78
CA ASN A 315 -19.27 -21.04 -27.06
C ASN A 315 -20.70 -21.05 -26.51
N PHE A 316 -20.91 -20.60 -25.27
CA PHE A 316 -22.24 -20.50 -24.67
C PHE A 316 -23.12 -19.48 -25.41
N ALA A 317 -22.57 -18.34 -25.85
CA ALA A 317 -23.28 -17.34 -26.64
C ALA A 317 -23.71 -17.90 -28.00
N ALA A 318 -22.85 -18.69 -28.64
CA ALA A 318 -23.14 -19.34 -29.91
C ALA A 318 -24.25 -20.39 -29.78
N GLU A 319 -24.28 -21.14 -28.67
CA GLU A 319 -25.31 -22.15 -28.40
C GLU A 319 -26.66 -21.53 -28.02
N THR A 320 -26.68 -20.45 -27.24
CA THR A 320 -27.91 -19.87 -26.67
C THR A 320 -28.47 -18.67 -27.43
N GLY A 321 -27.66 -18.00 -28.25
CA GLY A 321 -28.03 -16.76 -28.95
C GLY A 321 -28.28 -15.56 -28.03
N GLN A 322 -27.92 -15.63 -26.74
CA GLN A 322 -28.25 -14.59 -25.77
C GLN A 322 -27.25 -13.43 -25.80
N PHE A 323 -27.75 -12.22 -26.07
CA PHE A 323 -26.96 -10.97 -26.08
C PHE A 323 -26.22 -10.70 -24.75
N ALA A 324 -26.80 -11.09 -23.62
CA ALA A 324 -26.21 -10.91 -22.29
C ALA A 324 -24.84 -11.60 -22.15
N VAL A 325 -24.64 -12.72 -22.85
CA VAL A 325 -23.38 -13.47 -22.83
C VAL A 325 -22.27 -12.70 -23.54
N TYR A 326 -22.59 -11.99 -24.63
CA TYR A 326 -21.63 -11.14 -25.32
C TYR A 326 -21.18 -9.95 -24.46
N LEU A 327 -22.08 -9.38 -23.63
CA LEU A 327 -21.71 -8.34 -22.67
C LEU A 327 -20.77 -8.89 -21.59
N VAL A 328 -21.00 -10.11 -21.11
CA VAL A 328 -20.14 -10.78 -20.11
C VAL A 328 -18.76 -11.08 -20.70
N VAL A 329 -18.71 -11.58 -21.93
CA VAL A 329 -17.44 -11.77 -22.67
C VAL A 329 -16.73 -10.42 -22.85
N LEU A 330 -17.45 -9.37 -23.26
CA LEU A 330 -16.85 -8.04 -23.43
C LEU A 330 -16.26 -7.51 -22.11
N THR A 331 -16.99 -7.64 -21.00
CA THR A 331 -16.49 -7.24 -19.68
C THR A 331 -15.33 -8.09 -19.20
N ALA A 332 -15.26 -9.37 -19.58
CA ALA A 332 -14.17 -10.26 -19.21
C ALA A 332 -12.88 -10.01 -20.00
N VAL A 333 -12.99 -9.50 -21.23
CA VAL A 333 -11.82 -9.16 -22.05
C VAL A 333 -11.39 -7.70 -21.85
N ALA A 334 -12.26 -6.84 -21.33
CA ALA A 334 -11.95 -5.43 -21.08
C ALA A 334 -10.66 -5.21 -20.26
N PRO A 335 -10.36 -5.96 -19.17
CA PRO A 335 -9.12 -5.75 -18.45
C PRO A 335 -7.90 -6.26 -19.21
N ILE A 336 -8.01 -7.32 -20.03
CA ILE A 336 -6.92 -7.71 -20.96
C ILE A 336 -6.58 -6.52 -21.87
N PHE A 337 -7.58 -5.90 -22.48
CA PHE A 337 -7.38 -4.74 -23.33
C PHE A 337 -6.84 -3.54 -22.54
N TYR A 338 -7.25 -3.37 -21.27
CA TYR A 338 -6.68 -2.35 -20.39
C TYR A 338 -5.19 -2.59 -20.14
N TYR A 339 -4.78 -3.80 -19.77
CA TYR A 339 -3.38 -4.13 -19.51
C TYR A 339 -2.54 -4.04 -20.78
N MET A 340 -3.00 -4.60 -21.90
CA MET A 340 -2.31 -4.49 -23.19
C MET A 340 -2.23 -3.05 -23.68
N GLY A 341 -3.34 -2.31 -23.62
CA GLY A 341 -3.40 -0.90 -23.98
C GLY A 341 -2.51 -0.05 -23.10
N GLY A 342 -2.44 -0.34 -21.80
CA GLY A 342 -1.56 0.32 -20.84
C GLY A 342 -0.08 0.06 -21.12
N VAL A 343 0.30 -1.19 -21.46
CA VAL A 343 1.67 -1.52 -21.87
C VAL A 343 2.06 -0.80 -23.16
N VAL A 344 1.18 -0.80 -24.17
CA VAL A 344 1.42 -0.08 -25.43
C VAL A 344 1.53 1.42 -25.18
N TYR A 345 0.63 1.99 -24.38
CA TYR A 345 0.66 3.40 -23.97
C TYR A 345 1.98 3.73 -23.28
N GLN A 346 2.35 2.98 -22.24
CA GLN A 346 3.59 3.20 -21.50
C GLN A 346 4.82 3.14 -22.41
N PHE A 347 4.93 2.11 -23.23
CA PHE A 347 6.07 1.92 -24.12
C PHE A 347 6.14 3.04 -25.17
N SER A 348 5.01 3.40 -25.77
CA SER A 348 4.94 4.46 -26.78
C SER A 348 5.23 5.83 -26.17
N SER A 349 4.64 6.17 -25.02
CA SER A 349 4.91 7.42 -24.31
C SER A 349 6.37 7.48 -23.86
N PHE A 350 6.92 6.38 -23.35
CA PHE A 350 8.34 6.32 -22.98
C PHE A 350 9.26 6.60 -24.18
N LEU A 351 9.00 5.98 -25.34
CA LEU A 351 9.78 6.25 -26.55
C LEU A 351 9.59 7.67 -27.07
N TYR A 352 8.35 8.17 -27.05
CA TYR A 352 8.01 9.52 -27.49
C TYR A 352 8.70 10.58 -26.64
N ASP A 353 8.59 10.52 -25.32
CA ASP A 353 9.19 11.49 -24.40
C ASP A 353 10.71 11.57 -24.58
N ASN A 354 11.38 10.42 -24.68
CA ASN A 354 12.81 10.33 -24.89
C ASN A 354 13.23 10.84 -26.28
N ALA A 355 12.49 10.50 -27.33
CA ALA A 355 12.78 10.95 -28.69
C ALA A 355 12.56 12.46 -28.84
N VAL A 356 11.45 12.98 -28.31
CA VAL A 356 11.13 14.41 -28.33
C VAL A 356 12.20 15.20 -27.61
N LEU A 357 12.64 14.75 -26.44
CA LEU A 357 13.72 15.42 -25.72
C LEU A 357 15.03 15.40 -26.51
N ALA A 358 15.41 14.24 -27.06
CA ALA A 358 16.64 14.13 -27.84
C ALA A 358 16.65 15.07 -29.06
N VAL A 359 15.50 15.23 -29.71
CA VAL A 359 15.32 16.09 -30.89
C VAL A 359 15.23 17.57 -30.51
N LYS A 360 14.51 17.91 -29.43
CA LYS A 360 14.26 19.31 -29.03
C LYS A 360 15.38 19.93 -28.21
N SER A 361 16.28 19.13 -27.65
CA SER A 361 17.42 19.64 -26.92
C SER A 361 18.59 19.91 -27.87
N GLU A 362 19.39 20.93 -27.59
CA GLU A 362 20.57 21.31 -28.37
C GLU A 362 21.84 21.19 -27.50
N PRO A 363 23.00 20.76 -28.04
CA PRO A 363 24.26 20.79 -27.30
C PRO A 363 24.58 22.21 -26.83
N VAL A 364 25.00 22.37 -25.58
CA VAL A 364 25.35 23.67 -25.00
C VAL A 364 26.66 23.59 -24.24
N ASP A 365 27.47 24.65 -24.31
CA ASP A 365 28.63 24.85 -23.44
C ASP A 365 28.26 25.93 -22.41
N LEU A 366 28.10 25.51 -21.15
CA LEU A 366 27.78 26.40 -20.03
C LEU A 366 29.03 26.85 -19.28
N GLY A 367 30.23 26.59 -19.81
CA GLY A 367 31.50 26.85 -19.12
C GLY A 367 31.70 25.96 -17.89
N LEU A 368 31.02 24.82 -17.83
CA LEU A 368 31.15 23.82 -16.78
C LEU A 368 32.03 22.68 -17.30
N ASP A 369 33.15 22.39 -16.63
CA ASP A 369 34.02 21.25 -16.97
C ASP A 369 33.36 19.95 -16.49
N ARG A 370 32.62 19.29 -17.39
CA ARG A 370 31.75 18.15 -17.06
C ARG A 370 32.06 16.93 -17.92
N SER A 371 31.94 15.77 -17.30
CA SER A 371 32.27 14.47 -17.91
C SER A 371 31.19 13.98 -18.88
N VAL A 372 29.97 14.50 -18.74
CA VAL A 372 28.80 14.15 -19.53
C VAL A 372 28.39 15.35 -20.40
N PRO A 373 28.09 15.15 -21.71
CA PRO A 373 27.63 16.23 -22.57
C PRO A 373 26.39 16.93 -22.02
N LEU A 374 26.39 18.26 -22.07
CA LEU A 374 25.26 19.09 -21.68
C LEU A 374 24.41 19.44 -22.89
N ARG A 375 23.09 19.42 -22.69
CA ARG A 375 22.12 19.89 -23.68
C ARG A 375 21.12 20.83 -23.02
N ILE A 376 20.66 21.82 -23.77
CA ILE A 376 19.63 22.76 -23.33
C ILE A 376 18.32 22.49 -24.06
N VAL A 377 17.19 22.64 -23.38
CA VAL A 377 15.86 22.64 -24.00
C VAL A 377 15.19 23.99 -23.78
N ASP A 378 14.61 24.52 -24.85
CA ASP A 378 13.85 25.78 -24.82
C ASP A 378 12.53 25.58 -24.04
N SER A 379 12.57 25.89 -22.75
CA SER A 379 11.48 25.75 -21.79
C SER A 379 11.70 26.72 -20.64
N GLU A 380 10.67 27.49 -20.30
CA GLU A 380 10.68 28.40 -19.14
C GLU A 380 10.63 27.63 -17.81
N VAL A 381 10.14 26.38 -17.81
CA VAL A 381 10.02 25.58 -16.58
C VAL A 381 11.38 25.09 -16.11
N CYS A 382 11.76 25.47 -14.89
CA CYS A 382 13.04 25.11 -14.27
C CYS A 382 13.16 23.60 -14.02
N THR A 383 13.86 22.91 -14.94
CA THR A 383 14.02 21.45 -14.93
C THR A 383 15.41 21.02 -15.38
N ALA A 384 15.90 19.94 -14.78
CA ALA A 384 17.09 19.22 -15.23
C ALA A 384 16.84 17.72 -15.14
N GLY A 385 17.61 16.95 -15.92
CA GLY A 385 17.58 15.49 -15.81
C GLY A 385 18.71 14.78 -16.51
N ALA A 386 19.13 13.66 -15.92
CA ALA A 386 20.04 12.70 -16.52
C ALA A 386 19.30 11.80 -17.54
N VAL A 387 19.73 11.84 -18.81
CA VAL A 387 19.14 11.06 -19.90
C VAL A 387 20.06 9.95 -20.35
N HIS A 388 19.54 8.72 -20.39
CA HIS A 388 20.22 7.58 -20.98
C HIS A 388 19.34 6.94 -22.06
N LEU A 389 19.81 6.90 -23.31
CA LEU A 389 19.10 6.30 -24.46
C LEU A 389 19.76 5.01 -24.97
N GLY A 390 20.62 4.41 -24.14
CA GLY A 390 21.35 3.19 -24.44
C GLY A 390 22.68 3.46 -25.14
N PHE A 391 22.64 4.17 -26.27
CA PHE A 391 23.84 4.50 -27.05
C PHE A 391 24.36 5.92 -26.81
N THR A 392 23.54 6.78 -26.21
CA THR A 392 23.90 8.15 -25.86
C THR A 392 23.44 8.46 -24.44
N ARG A 393 24.20 9.33 -23.78
CA ARG A 393 23.92 9.85 -22.45
C ARG A 393 24.26 11.33 -22.40
N PHE A 394 23.41 12.13 -21.79
CA PHE A 394 23.59 13.57 -21.65
C PHE A 394 22.79 14.08 -20.47
N VAL A 395 23.25 15.18 -19.86
CA VAL A 395 22.43 15.97 -18.93
C VAL A 395 21.64 16.96 -19.77
N VAL A 396 20.33 17.03 -19.56
CA VAL A 396 19.50 18.09 -20.14
C VAL A 396 19.16 19.12 -19.05
N VAL A 397 19.23 20.39 -19.40
CA VAL A 397 18.78 21.51 -18.57
C VAL A 397 17.80 22.37 -19.37
N SER A 398 16.77 22.91 -18.73
CA SER A 398 15.87 23.88 -19.36
C SER A 398 16.49 25.29 -19.38
N GLN A 399 16.12 26.11 -20.37
CA GLN A 399 16.49 27.53 -20.40
C GLN A 399 16.10 28.28 -19.11
N GLY A 400 14.89 28.07 -18.59
CA GLY A 400 14.44 28.74 -17.36
C GLY A 400 15.31 28.42 -16.14
N LEU A 401 15.82 27.18 -16.04
CA LEU A 401 16.76 26.80 -14.99
C LEU A 401 18.10 27.55 -15.12
N VAL A 402 18.61 27.71 -16.34
CA VAL A 402 19.84 28.47 -16.61
C VAL A 402 19.65 29.95 -16.28
N ASP A 403 18.46 30.49 -16.53
CA ASP A 403 18.15 31.91 -16.28
C ASP A 403 17.93 32.21 -14.77
N GLU A 404 17.43 31.23 -14.00
CA GLU A 404 17.06 31.42 -12.59
C GLU A 404 18.19 31.08 -11.58
N LEU A 405 19.17 30.27 -11.97
CA LEU A 405 20.27 29.83 -11.11
C LEU A 405 21.57 30.58 -11.38
N SER A 406 22.31 30.91 -10.32
CA SER A 406 23.70 31.36 -10.46
C SER A 406 24.60 30.24 -10.98
N GLN A 407 25.79 30.57 -11.49
CA GLN A 407 26.71 29.58 -12.07
C GLN A 407 27.05 28.45 -11.10
N SER A 408 27.29 28.75 -9.81
CA SER A 408 27.58 27.73 -8.79
C SER A 408 26.36 26.87 -8.44
N GLU A 409 25.15 27.43 -8.46
CA GLU A 409 23.93 26.67 -8.20
C GLU A 409 23.57 25.75 -9.38
N LEU A 410 23.74 26.26 -10.61
CA LEU A 410 23.56 25.50 -11.84
C LEU A 410 24.58 24.37 -11.93
N GLU A 411 25.84 24.64 -11.58
CA GLU A 411 26.88 23.61 -11.48
C GLU A 411 26.48 22.52 -10.47
N ALA A 412 26.04 22.87 -9.27
CA ALA A 412 25.58 21.90 -8.28
C ALA A 412 24.43 21.01 -8.79
N VAL A 413 23.49 21.58 -9.54
CA VAL A 413 22.41 20.83 -10.19
C VAL A 413 22.95 19.89 -11.26
N VAL A 414 23.84 20.36 -12.14
CA VAL A 414 24.42 19.53 -13.20
C VAL A 414 25.22 18.37 -12.59
N VAL A 415 25.99 18.62 -11.53
CA VAL A 415 26.75 17.56 -10.83
C VAL A 415 25.82 16.55 -10.14
N HIS A 416 24.70 16.99 -9.58
CA HIS A 416 23.68 16.06 -9.08
C HIS A 416 23.20 15.11 -10.19
N GLU A 417 22.90 15.64 -11.38
CA GLU A 417 22.52 14.82 -12.54
C GLU A 417 23.67 13.92 -13.03
N GLU A 418 24.92 14.38 -12.97
CA GLU A 418 26.10 13.53 -13.22
C GLU A 418 26.18 12.36 -12.22
N GLY A 419 25.79 12.58 -10.97
CA GLY A 419 25.68 11.54 -9.93
C GLY A 419 24.78 10.38 -10.37
N HIS A 420 23.67 10.67 -11.07
CA HIS A 420 22.81 9.61 -11.61
C HIS A 420 23.48 8.80 -12.73
N PHE A 421 24.45 9.35 -13.45
CA PHE A 421 25.28 8.56 -14.36
C PHE A 421 26.36 7.79 -13.62
N HIS A 422 27.01 8.40 -12.64
CA HIS A 422 28.05 7.78 -11.82
C HIS A 422 27.54 6.47 -11.17
N TYR A 423 26.32 6.49 -10.63
CA TYR A 423 25.71 5.33 -9.99
C TYR A 423 24.80 4.49 -10.90
N SER A 424 24.82 4.72 -12.23
CA SER A 424 23.99 4.00 -13.22
C SER A 424 22.47 4.09 -12.97
N ASP A 425 22.01 5.16 -12.31
CA ASP A 425 20.60 5.39 -12.00
C ASP A 425 19.81 5.72 -13.26
N ALA A 426 20.36 6.54 -14.16
CA ALA A 426 19.73 6.86 -15.44
C ALA A 426 19.58 5.61 -16.34
N TRP A 427 20.57 4.70 -16.33
CA TRP A 427 20.47 3.41 -17.04
C TRP A 427 19.41 2.51 -16.42
N LEU A 428 19.38 2.41 -15.09
CA LEU A 428 18.36 1.64 -14.39
C LEU A 428 16.95 2.17 -14.66
N ALA A 429 16.77 3.48 -14.73
CA ALA A 429 15.48 4.10 -15.05
C ALA A 429 15.01 3.75 -16.47
N LEU A 430 15.91 3.82 -17.47
CA LEU A 430 15.64 3.34 -18.83
C LEU A 430 15.25 1.85 -18.81
N LEU A 431 16.04 1.02 -18.15
CA LEU A 431 15.80 -0.42 -18.07
C LEU A 431 14.47 -0.71 -17.37
N ALA A 432 14.12 0.01 -16.31
CA ALA A 432 12.85 -0.13 -15.61
C ALA A 432 11.66 0.25 -16.49
N GLY A 433 11.75 1.34 -17.27
CA GLY A 433 10.72 1.71 -18.25
C GLY A 433 10.48 0.63 -19.30
N LEU A 434 11.56 0.01 -19.81
CA LEU A 434 11.49 -1.09 -20.78
C LEU A 434 10.97 -2.39 -20.14
N LEU A 435 11.57 -2.82 -19.02
CA LEU A 435 11.21 -4.05 -18.31
C LEU A 435 9.77 -4.03 -17.84
N ALA A 436 9.26 -2.88 -17.37
CA ALA A 436 7.87 -2.75 -16.95
C ALA A 436 6.90 -3.27 -18.04
N SER A 437 7.19 -2.91 -19.29
CA SER A 437 6.40 -3.30 -20.44
C SER A 437 6.49 -4.82 -20.72
N PHE A 438 7.68 -5.41 -20.59
CA PHE A 438 7.89 -6.85 -20.83
C PHE A 438 7.27 -7.76 -19.76
N ILE A 439 7.21 -7.29 -18.52
CA ILE A 439 6.61 -8.04 -17.42
C ILE A 439 5.13 -7.69 -17.19
N PHE A 440 4.52 -6.98 -18.15
CA PHE A 440 3.13 -6.52 -18.12
C PHE A 440 2.76 -5.78 -16.83
N THR A 441 3.66 -4.92 -16.35
CA THR A 441 3.42 -4.09 -15.16
C THR A 441 3.55 -2.60 -15.47
N GLY A 442 2.97 -1.80 -14.59
CA GLY A 442 3.11 -0.36 -14.64
C GLY A 442 4.51 0.13 -14.23
N ARG A 443 5.05 1.15 -14.89
CA ARG A 443 6.35 1.75 -14.54
C ARG A 443 6.36 2.28 -13.12
N ASN A 444 5.21 2.81 -12.68
CA ASN A 444 5.01 3.29 -11.31
C ASN A 444 5.19 2.15 -10.28
N VAL A 445 4.82 0.92 -10.67
CA VAL A 445 5.02 -0.26 -9.85
C VAL A 445 6.50 -0.55 -9.69
N LEU A 446 7.27 -0.58 -10.79
CA LEU A 446 8.71 -0.82 -10.72
C LEU A 446 9.48 0.28 -10.00
N PHE A 447 9.14 1.56 -10.21
CA PHE A 447 9.80 2.66 -9.51
C PHE A 447 9.57 2.59 -7.99
N GLY A 448 8.40 2.14 -7.55
CA GLY A 448 8.16 1.85 -6.14
C GLY A 448 9.04 0.72 -5.59
N VAL A 449 9.46 -0.23 -6.42
CA VAL A 449 10.34 -1.35 -6.02
C VAL A 449 11.83 -0.96 -6.08
N LEU A 450 12.23 0.05 -6.84
CA LEU A 450 13.65 0.36 -7.10
C LEU A 450 14.26 1.43 -6.16
N GLU A 451 13.48 1.91 -5.19
CA GLU A 451 13.85 2.95 -4.21
C GLU A 451 14.59 4.15 -4.80
N PHE A 452 14.01 4.78 -5.82
CA PHE A 452 14.57 6.00 -6.40
C PHE A 452 14.82 7.09 -5.35
N ARG A 453 14.01 7.16 -4.28
CA ARG A 453 14.23 8.10 -3.17
C ARG A 453 15.61 7.99 -2.51
N SER A 454 16.11 6.76 -2.30
CA SER A 454 17.44 6.52 -1.72
C SER A 454 18.55 6.94 -2.69
N ARG A 455 18.28 6.84 -3.99
CA ARG A 455 19.19 7.22 -5.08
C ARG A 455 19.32 8.73 -5.22
N GLU A 456 18.24 9.48 -5.02
CA GLU A 456 18.26 10.96 -4.93
C GLU A 456 19.24 11.44 -3.86
N PHE A 457 19.17 10.90 -2.63
CA PHE A 457 20.09 11.28 -1.56
C PHE A 457 21.55 10.89 -1.87
N ARG A 458 21.76 9.87 -2.70
CA ARG A 458 23.10 9.45 -3.11
C ARG A 458 23.66 10.39 -4.18
N ALA A 459 22.83 10.85 -5.12
CA ALA A 459 23.18 11.89 -6.07
C ALA A 459 23.46 13.24 -5.36
N ASP A 460 22.70 13.57 -4.30
CA ASP A 460 22.99 14.72 -3.43
C ASP A 460 24.39 14.64 -2.81
N ARG A 461 24.75 13.49 -2.23
CA ARG A 461 26.09 13.30 -1.64
C ARG A 461 27.19 13.46 -2.69
N TYR A 462 26.99 12.90 -3.88
CA TYR A 462 27.93 13.07 -4.98
C TYR A 462 28.12 14.54 -5.36
N ALA A 463 27.04 15.32 -5.43
CA ALA A 463 27.14 16.75 -5.66
C ALA A 463 27.90 17.48 -4.54
N VAL A 464 27.64 17.13 -3.28
CA VAL A 464 28.35 17.71 -2.13
C VAL A 464 29.85 17.40 -2.18
N ASP A 465 30.22 16.17 -2.53
CA ASP A 465 31.62 15.74 -2.61
C ASP A 465 32.40 16.50 -3.71
N GLU A 466 31.72 16.87 -4.80
CA GLU A 466 32.33 17.51 -5.98
C GLU A 466 32.33 19.05 -5.92
N VAL A 467 31.25 19.68 -5.42
CA VAL A 467 31.09 21.16 -5.44
C VAL A 467 30.90 21.79 -4.05
N GLY A 468 30.83 20.98 -3.00
CA GLY A 468 30.66 21.44 -1.62
C GLY A 468 29.20 21.60 -1.19
N GLU A 469 28.97 21.51 0.13
CA GLU A 469 27.63 21.58 0.73
C GLU A 469 26.91 22.91 0.43
N ASP A 470 27.62 24.04 0.53
CA ASP A 470 27.00 25.36 0.39
C ASP A 470 26.38 25.56 -0.99
N ALA A 471 27.04 25.10 -2.05
CA ALA A 471 26.54 25.21 -3.42
C ALA A 471 25.27 24.38 -3.63
N VAL A 472 25.26 23.14 -3.13
CA VAL A 472 24.09 22.24 -3.24
C VAL A 472 22.92 22.79 -2.42
N VAL A 473 23.15 23.27 -1.19
CA VAL A 473 22.10 23.83 -0.34
C VAL A 473 21.55 25.14 -0.93
N ALA A 474 22.40 26.00 -1.51
CA ALA A 474 21.97 27.20 -2.21
C ALA A 474 21.07 26.86 -3.40
N ALA A 475 21.48 25.91 -4.25
CA ALA A 475 20.68 25.45 -5.38
C ALA A 475 19.32 24.91 -4.94
N LEU A 476 19.27 24.08 -3.89
CA LEU A 476 18.01 23.55 -3.35
C LEU A 476 17.10 24.63 -2.76
N ASN A 477 17.66 25.68 -2.15
CA ASN A 477 16.87 26.82 -1.68
C ASN A 477 16.29 27.59 -2.86
N ARG A 478 17.09 27.85 -3.90
CA ARG A 478 16.65 28.59 -5.09
C ARG A 478 15.55 27.85 -5.84
N LEU A 479 15.71 26.54 -6.02
CA LEU A 479 14.66 25.68 -6.60
C LEU A 479 13.37 25.69 -5.78
N GLN A 480 13.47 25.72 -4.44
CA GLN A 480 12.30 25.81 -3.56
C GLN A 480 11.56 27.15 -3.74
N GLU A 481 12.29 28.25 -3.95
CA GLU A 481 11.71 29.56 -4.24
C GLU A 481 11.03 29.62 -5.61
N VAL A 482 11.62 28.98 -6.62
CA VAL A 482 11.02 28.87 -7.96
C VAL A 482 9.74 28.02 -7.90
N GLU A 483 9.78 26.85 -7.23
CA GLU A 483 8.63 25.96 -7.05
C GLU A 483 7.44 26.71 -6.41
N TYR A 484 7.72 27.56 -5.41
CA TYR A 484 6.71 28.38 -4.76
C TYR A 484 6.11 29.46 -5.68
N ARG A 485 6.90 29.98 -6.64
CA ARG A 485 6.48 31.06 -7.57
C ARG A 485 5.64 30.52 -8.74
N GLU A 486 6.05 29.44 -9.38
CA GLU A 486 5.47 29.01 -10.66
C GLU A 486 4.15 28.24 -10.51
N ASN A 487 3.97 27.49 -9.42
CA ASN A 487 2.68 26.89 -9.04
C ASN A 487 2.79 26.24 -7.66
N PRO A 488 2.04 26.70 -6.63
CA PRO A 488 1.97 25.99 -5.36
C PRO A 488 1.32 24.60 -5.56
N GLY A 489 2.15 23.59 -5.80
CA GLY A 489 1.75 22.21 -6.09
C GLY A 489 2.37 21.56 -7.33
N SER A 490 3.12 22.30 -8.17
CA SER A 490 3.89 21.74 -9.28
C SER A 490 5.35 21.61 -8.87
N ALA A 491 5.86 20.38 -8.72
CA ALA A 491 7.24 20.16 -8.32
C ALA A 491 8.21 20.66 -9.41
N ALA A 492 8.97 21.71 -9.12
CA ALA A 492 10.20 22.02 -9.86
C ALA A 492 11.18 20.87 -9.59
N GLY A 493 11.25 19.92 -10.51
CA GLY A 493 11.90 18.64 -10.29
C GLY A 493 13.21 18.52 -11.04
N LEU A 494 14.31 18.33 -10.29
CA LEU A 494 15.43 17.51 -10.74
C LEU A 494 14.88 16.10 -10.88
N SER A 495 14.99 15.47 -12.06
CA SER A 495 14.42 14.15 -12.29
C SER A 495 15.49 13.18 -12.79
N PRO A 496 15.69 12.01 -12.15
CA PRO A 496 16.60 10.96 -12.62
C PRO A 496 16.14 10.36 -13.95
N THR A 497 14.97 10.79 -14.44
CA THR A 497 14.41 10.40 -15.73
C THR A 497 13.54 11.52 -16.26
N VAL A 498 13.81 12.00 -17.47
CA VAL A 498 13.20 13.18 -18.12
C VAL A 498 11.69 13.04 -18.45
N THR A 499 11.02 12.02 -17.95
CA THR A 499 9.59 11.76 -18.18
C THR A 499 8.64 12.87 -17.68
N ASN A 500 9.13 13.89 -16.97
CA ASN A 500 8.33 15.05 -16.52
C ASN A 500 8.51 16.32 -17.37
N PHE A 501 9.34 16.32 -18.42
CA PHE A 501 9.45 17.48 -19.32
C PHE A 501 8.20 17.72 -20.19
N SER A 502 7.18 16.85 -20.09
CA SER A 502 5.84 17.08 -20.65
C SER A 502 5.00 17.99 -19.74
N VAL A 503 5.54 19.16 -19.42
CA VAL A 503 4.79 20.19 -18.68
C VAL A 503 3.81 20.82 -19.67
N ASN A 504 2.52 20.58 -19.44
CA ASN A 504 1.37 21.13 -20.19
C ASN A 504 0.88 20.41 -21.46
N THR A 505 1.21 19.14 -21.70
CA THR A 505 0.28 18.37 -22.55
C THR A 505 -1.03 18.21 -21.77
N PRO A 506 -2.17 18.77 -22.25
CA PRO A 506 -3.44 18.60 -21.56
C PRO A 506 -3.65 17.11 -21.32
N ARG A 507 -3.93 16.74 -20.05
CA ARG A 507 -4.11 15.33 -19.64
C ARG A 507 -5.09 14.68 -20.60
N GLY A 508 -4.54 13.91 -21.53
CA GLY A 508 -5.34 13.27 -22.56
C GLY A 508 -6.25 12.23 -21.92
N LEU A 509 -7.36 11.88 -22.57
CA LEU A 509 -8.23 10.80 -22.14
C LEU A 509 -7.43 9.51 -21.83
N LEU A 510 -6.40 9.21 -22.63
CA LEU A 510 -5.51 8.07 -22.42
C LEU A 510 -4.71 8.16 -21.11
N GLU A 511 -4.21 9.34 -20.75
CA GLU A 511 -3.49 9.53 -19.49
C GLU A 511 -4.44 9.39 -18.29
N SER A 512 -5.70 9.85 -18.40
CA SER A 512 -6.69 9.63 -17.35
C SER A 512 -7.03 8.15 -17.14
N ILE A 513 -7.01 7.36 -18.21
CA ILE A 513 -7.34 5.92 -18.16
C ILE A 513 -6.15 5.10 -17.66
N PHE A 514 -4.96 5.34 -18.21
CA PHE A 514 -3.78 4.51 -17.95
C PHE A 514 -2.82 5.11 -16.92
N GLY A 515 -2.95 6.41 -16.61
CA GLY A 515 -1.98 7.17 -15.84
C GLY A 515 -1.70 6.63 -14.45
N PHE A 516 -2.67 5.94 -13.84
CA PHE A 516 -2.47 5.33 -12.53
C PHE A 516 -1.37 4.24 -12.57
N TYR A 517 -1.53 3.19 -13.35
CA TYR A 517 -0.49 2.15 -13.39
C TYR A 517 0.68 2.51 -14.32
N TYR A 518 0.39 3.16 -15.45
CA TYR A 518 1.32 3.33 -16.57
C TYR A 518 1.80 4.77 -16.79
N GLY A 519 1.27 5.74 -16.05
CA GLY A 519 1.66 7.16 -16.12
C GLY A 519 2.89 7.50 -15.28
N SER A 520 3.19 8.78 -15.09
CA SER A 520 4.43 9.28 -14.42
C SER A 520 4.25 9.62 -12.95
N PHE A 521 3.08 9.43 -12.35
CA PHE A 521 2.84 9.98 -11.01
C PHE A 521 3.79 9.43 -9.94
N ALA A 522 4.27 8.18 -10.07
CA ALA A 522 5.21 7.66 -9.07
C ALA A 522 6.58 8.32 -9.19
N LEU A 523 6.96 8.82 -10.37
CA LEU A 523 8.17 9.62 -10.55
C LEU A 523 8.10 10.92 -9.74
N SER A 524 6.95 11.62 -9.73
CA SER A 524 6.81 12.82 -8.89
C SER A 524 6.85 12.50 -7.39
N GLY A 525 6.47 11.28 -7.00
CA GLY A 525 6.48 10.84 -5.60
C GLY A 525 7.79 10.23 -5.10
N VAL A 526 8.76 9.94 -5.98
CA VAL A 526 10.06 9.37 -5.57
C VAL A 526 11.06 10.42 -5.12
N HIS A 527 10.86 11.69 -5.48
CA HIS A 527 11.70 12.77 -4.99
C HIS A 527 11.42 13.04 -3.51
N PRO A 528 12.43 12.93 -2.62
CA PRO A 528 12.28 13.50 -1.29
C PRO A 528 12.06 15.00 -1.40
N SER A 529 11.30 15.56 -0.46
CA SER A 529 11.12 17.02 -0.40
C SER A 529 12.48 17.73 -0.31
N LEU A 530 12.56 18.95 -0.86
CA LEU A 530 13.78 19.76 -0.82
C LEU A 530 14.26 19.99 0.62
N SER A 531 13.34 20.11 1.59
CA SER A 531 13.65 20.14 3.02
C SER A 531 14.31 18.84 3.52
N SER A 532 13.78 17.68 3.11
CA SER A 532 14.34 16.37 3.46
C SER A 532 15.74 16.17 2.88
N ARG A 533 16.00 16.66 1.66
CA ARG A 533 17.32 16.62 1.02
C ARG A 533 18.32 17.50 1.75
N LYS A 534 17.97 18.76 2.05
CA LYS A 534 18.79 19.67 2.87
C LYS A 534 19.13 19.09 4.24
N SER A 535 18.15 18.52 4.93
CA SER A 535 18.38 17.86 6.23
C SER A 535 19.24 16.60 6.14
N ALA A 536 19.27 15.91 5.00
CA ALA A 536 20.16 14.77 4.79
C ALA A 536 21.60 15.24 4.55
N ILE A 537 21.81 16.27 3.73
CA ILE A 537 23.12 16.86 3.45
C ILE A 537 23.78 17.38 4.74
N ARG A 538 23.06 18.18 5.53
CA ARG A 538 23.58 18.73 6.80
C ARG A 538 23.95 17.67 7.84
N ARG A 539 23.33 16.48 7.75
CA ARG A 539 23.61 15.36 8.66
C ARG A 539 24.81 14.54 8.23
N SER A 540 25.21 14.56 6.96
CA SER A 540 26.43 13.89 6.51
C SER A 540 27.70 14.69 6.78
N SER A 541 27.57 16.01 7.02
CA SER A 541 28.69 16.91 7.30
C SER A 541 29.07 16.99 8.78
N ASN A 542 28.20 16.51 9.67
CA ASN A 542 28.46 16.36 11.11
C ASN A 542 28.90 14.94 11.43
#